data_AF-A5GBK4-F1
#
_entry.id   AF-A5GBK4-F1
#
_cell.length_a   1.000
_cell.length_b   1.000
_cell.length_c   1.000
_cell.angle_alpha   90.00
_cell.angle_beta   90.00
_cell.angle_gamma   90.00
#
_symmetry.space_group_name_H-M   'P 1'
#
loop_
_entity.id
_entity.type
_entity.pdbx_description
1 polymer ?
#
loop_
_entity_poly.entity_id
_entity_poly.type
_entity_poly.pdbx_seq_one_letter_code
_entity_poly.pdbx_strand_id
1 'polypeptide(L)'
;MPALSLRLPEDLDHRLEDEARLEQLPRSEVVRIAIVDYLARRERERFMAELVAEAHTAYADESIRRTALEIAEEGMVTSNEALDITEGRKPGGSRATQPAEKWWK
;
A
#
# COMPACT_ATOMS: atom_id res chain seq x y z
N MET A 1 -1.05 5.99 33.62
CA MET A 1 -0.44 5.50 32.38
C MET A 1 0.43 4.29 32.73
N PRO A 2 0.29 3.15 32.02
CA PRO A 2 1.19 2.01 32.23
C PRO A 2 2.63 2.41 31.85
N ALA A 3 3.61 1.89 32.59
CA ALA A 3 5.03 2.09 32.32
C ALA A 3 5.62 0.82 31.71
N LEU A 4 6.47 0.97 30.69
CA LEU A 4 7.19 -0.11 30.03
C LEU A 4 8.69 0.13 30.22
N SER A 5 9.39 -0.85 30.79
CA SER A 5 10.85 -0.85 30.88
C SER A 5 11.39 -1.96 29.99
N LEU A 6 12.30 -1.60 29.09
CA LEU A 6 12.84 -2.49 28.07
C LEU A 6 14.34 -2.20 27.89
N ARG A 7 15.14 -3.24 27.67
CA ARG A 7 16.56 -3.10 27.37
C ARG A 7 16.74 -3.03 25.87
N LEU A 8 17.38 -1.96 25.40
CA LEU A 8 17.72 -1.78 23.99
C LEU A 8 19.18 -2.18 23.75
N PRO A 9 19.48 -2.79 22.59
CA PRO A 9 20.83 -2.80 22.04
C PRO A 9 21.39 -1.38 21.93
N GLU A 10 22.68 -1.20 22.17
CA GLU A 10 23.33 0.13 22.19
C GLU A 10 23.16 0.88 20.85
N ASP A 11 23.24 0.18 19.73
CA ASP A 11 23.04 0.75 18.39
C ASP A 11 21.62 1.29 18.20
N LEU A 12 20.62 0.59 18.72
CA LEU A 12 19.23 1.03 18.67
C LEU A 12 18.97 2.21 19.61
N ASP A 13 19.65 2.25 20.76
CA ASP A 13 19.57 3.36 21.71
C ASP A 13 20.08 4.66 21.08
N HIS A 14 21.24 4.61 20.42
CA HIS A 14 21.81 5.75 19.71
C HIS A 14 20.92 6.24 18.58
N ARG A 15 20.38 5.33 17.76
CA ARG A 15 19.46 5.69 16.68
C ARG A 15 18.18 6.34 17.19
N LEU A 16 17.65 5.86 18.32
CA LEU A 16 16.46 6.45 18.94
C LEU A 16 16.74 7.88 19.43
N GLU A 17 17.92 8.13 19.98
CA GLU A 17 18.33 9.44 20.45
C GLU A 17 18.57 10.43 19.31
N ASP A 18 19.16 9.96 18.20
CA ASP A 18 19.32 10.75 16.98
C ASP A 18 17.96 11.16 16.39
N GLU A 19 17.02 10.21 16.28
CA GLU A 19 15.67 10.47 15.77
C GLU A 19 14.90 11.44 16.67
N ALA A 20 14.97 11.25 17.99
CA ALA A 20 14.37 12.15 18.97
C ALA A 20 14.89 13.59 18.82
N ARG A 21 16.19 13.76 18.53
CA ARG A 21 16.78 15.07 18.28
C ARG A 21 16.32 15.67 16.95
N LEU A 22 16.22 14.88 15.89
CA LEU A 22 15.77 15.35 14.57
C LEU A 22 14.31 15.82 14.59
N GLU A 23 13.44 15.02 15.20
CA GLU A 23 12.00 15.28 15.34
C GLU A 23 11.68 16.27 16.47
N GLN A 24 12.66 16.63 17.30
CA GLN A 24 12.51 17.46 18.50
C GLN A 24 11.46 16.90 19.49
N LEU A 25 11.40 15.58 19.59
CA LEU A 25 10.47 14.85 20.45
C LEU A 25 11.21 14.15 21.60
N PRO A 26 10.56 13.94 22.75
CA PRO A 26 11.10 13.05 23.78
C PRO A 26 11.30 11.64 23.24
N ARG A 27 12.37 10.94 23.67
CA ARG A 27 12.64 9.55 23.31
C ARG A 27 11.43 8.62 23.52
N SER A 28 10.70 8.82 24.63
CA SER A 28 9.49 8.05 24.93
C SER A 28 8.37 8.24 23.91
N GLU A 29 8.30 9.41 23.29
CA GLU A 29 7.28 9.71 22.28
C GLU A 29 7.65 9.10 20.93
N VAL A 30 8.92 9.15 20.54
CA VAL A 30 9.40 8.43 19.35
C VAL A 30 9.16 6.92 19.48
N VAL A 31 9.43 6.34 20.66
CA VAL A 31 9.10 4.92 20.94
C VAL A 31 7.61 4.67 20.82
N ARG A 32 6.76 5.56 21.34
CA ARG A 32 5.30 5.40 21.29
C ARG A 32 4.80 5.40 19.84
N ILE A 33 5.26 6.34 19.02
CA ILE A 33 4.94 6.44 17.60
C ILE A 33 5.35 5.14 16.89
N ALA A 34 6.60 4.69 17.09
CA ALA A 34 7.10 3.46 16.49
C ALA A 34 6.26 2.22 16.88
N ILE A 35 5.82 2.13 18.14
CA ILE A 35 4.95 1.04 18.61
C ILE A 35 3.58 1.09 17.92
N VAL A 36 2.96 2.27 17.84
CA VAL A 36 1.66 2.46 17.19
C VAL A 36 1.75 2.04 15.72
N ASP A 37 2.75 2.52 15.00
CA ASP A 37 2.94 2.21 13.59
C ASP A 37 3.22 0.73 13.35
N TYR A 38 4.04 0.13 14.21
CA TYR A 38 4.31 -1.30 14.15
C TYR A 38 3.04 -2.13 14.35
N LEU A 39 2.22 -1.79 15.35
CA LEU A 39 0.98 -2.52 15.63
C LEU A 39 -0.03 -2.36 14.49
N ALA A 40 -0.22 -1.13 13.99
CA ALA A 40 -1.12 -0.87 12.87
C ALA A 40 -0.69 -1.61 11.60
N ARG A 41 0.62 -1.65 11.32
CA ARG A 41 1.17 -2.41 10.20
C ARG A 41 0.91 -3.91 10.37
N ARG A 42 1.18 -4.47 11.56
CA ARG A 42 0.98 -5.90 11.83
C ARG A 42 -0.50 -6.31 11.78
N GLU A 43 -1.39 -5.46 12.24
CA GLU A 43 -2.84 -5.67 12.11
C GLU A 43 -3.27 -5.72 10.65
N ARG A 44 -2.83 -4.74 9.85
CA ARG A 44 -3.10 -4.72 8.41
C ARG A 44 -2.53 -5.94 7.69
N GLU A 45 -1.31 -6.34 8.01
CA GLU A 45 -0.68 -7.55 7.44
C GLU A 45 -1.49 -8.81 7.74
N ARG A 46 -1.96 -8.98 8.98
CA ARG A 46 -2.78 -10.13 9.36
C ARG A 46 -4.13 -10.13 8.65
N PHE A 47 -4.80 -8.98 8.63
CA PHE A 47 -6.07 -8.82 7.93
C PHE A 47 -5.94 -9.11 6.43
N MET A 48 -4.92 -8.57 5.77
CA MET A 48 -4.67 -8.82 4.36
C MET A 48 -4.31 -10.28 4.09
N ALA A 49 -3.57 -10.94 4.98
CA ALA A 49 -3.26 -12.36 4.85
C ALA A 49 -4.53 -13.23 4.91
N GLU A 50 -5.45 -12.92 5.83
CA GLU A 50 -6.76 -13.60 5.94
C GLU A 50 -7.61 -13.35 4.68
N LEU A 51 -7.68 -12.10 4.22
CA LEU A 51 -8.40 -11.73 3.00
C LEU A 51 -7.87 -12.47 1.76
N VAL A 52 -6.54 -12.54 1.62
CA VAL A 52 -5.89 -13.25 0.51
C VAL A 52 -6.14 -14.75 0.59
N ALA A 53 -6.08 -15.35 1.78
CA ALA A 53 -6.37 -16.77 1.97
C ALA A 53 -7.83 -17.11 1.61
N GLU A 54 -8.78 -16.27 2.02
CA GLU A 54 -10.19 -16.41 1.67
C GLU A 54 -10.40 -16.25 0.15
N ALA A 55 -9.81 -15.22 -0.46
CA ALA A 55 -9.89 -15.01 -1.91
C ALA A 55 -9.30 -16.20 -2.70
N HIS A 56 -8.17 -16.77 -2.26
CA HIS A 56 -7.62 -17.97 -2.87
C HIS A 56 -8.57 -19.16 -2.78
N THR A 57 -9.25 -19.32 -1.64
CA THR A 57 -10.26 -20.37 -1.44
C THR A 57 -11.47 -20.16 -2.34
N ALA A 58 -11.97 -18.92 -2.42
CA ALA A 58 -13.10 -18.57 -3.29
C ALA A 58 -12.79 -18.77 -4.78
N TYR A 59 -11.63 -18.32 -5.25
CA TYR A 59 -11.23 -18.46 -6.66
C TYR A 59 -10.73 -19.86 -7.05
N ALA A 60 -10.62 -20.78 -6.09
CA ALA A 60 -10.50 -22.20 -6.40
C ALA A 60 -11.79 -22.74 -7.06
N ASP A 61 -12.94 -22.10 -6.83
CA ASP A 61 -14.18 -22.36 -7.56
C ASP A 61 -14.12 -21.74 -8.97
N GLU A 62 -14.28 -22.58 -9.99
CA GLU A 62 -14.26 -22.19 -11.40
C GLU A 62 -15.34 -21.16 -11.76
N SER A 63 -16.52 -21.27 -11.15
CA SER A 63 -17.65 -20.38 -11.44
C SER A 63 -17.38 -18.97 -10.95
N ILE A 64 -16.90 -18.84 -9.71
CA ILE A 64 -16.52 -17.56 -9.10
C ILE A 64 -15.37 -16.93 -9.87
N ARG A 65 -14.36 -17.73 -10.24
CA ARG A 65 -13.22 -17.24 -11.03
C ARG A 65 -13.64 -16.73 -12.41
N ARG A 66 -14.52 -17.45 -13.10
CA ARG A 66 -15.03 -17.04 -14.41
C ARG A 66 -15.79 -15.72 -14.33
N THR A 67 -16.73 -15.61 -13.39
CA THR A 67 -17.47 -14.36 -13.20
C THR A 67 -16.56 -13.19 -12.85
N ALA A 68 -15.52 -13.39 -12.04
CA ALA A 68 -14.56 -12.32 -11.74
C ALA A 68 -13.73 -11.90 -12.96
N LEU A 69 -13.37 -12.83 -13.85
CA LEU A 69 -12.70 -12.50 -15.12
C LEU A 69 -13.62 -11.69 -16.04
N GLU A 70 -14.89 -12.09 -16.18
CA GLU A 70 -15.88 -11.36 -16.97
C GLU A 70 -16.04 -9.92 -16.47
N ILE A 71 -16.17 -9.72 -15.16
CA ILE A 71 -16.24 -8.38 -14.54
C ILE A 71 -14.95 -7.59 -14.81
N ALA A 72 -13.78 -8.21 -14.72
CA ALA A 72 -12.51 -7.54 -14.97
C ALA A 72 -12.36 -7.10 -16.44
N GLU A 73 -12.79 -7.93 -17.38
CA GLU A 73 -12.78 -7.63 -18.81
C GLU A 73 -13.72 -6.47 -19.15
N GLU A 74 -14.96 -6.49 -18.63
CA GLU A 74 -15.93 -5.40 -18.80
C GLU A 74 -15.40 -4.10 -18.18
N GLY A 75 -14.88 -4.17 -16.96
CA GLY A 75 -14.33 -3.02 -16.24
C GLY A 75 -13.10 -2.41 -16.91
N MET A 76 -12.26 -3.21 -17.58
CA MET A 76 -11.08 -2.72 -18.28
C MET A 76 -11.43 -1.82 -19.45
N VAL A 77 -12.48 -2.15 -20.21
CA VAL A 77 -12.96 -1.32 -21.32
C VAL A 77 -13.46 0.02 -20.79
N THR A 78 -14.38 0.01 -19.83
CA THR A 78 -14.96 1.24 -19.26
C THR A 78 -13.91 2.12 -18.56
N SER A 79 -12.95 1.50 -17.87
CA SER A 79 -11.89 2.23 -17.16
C SER A 79 -10.95 2.94 -18.13
N ASN A 80 -10.59 2.29 -19.25
CA ASN A 80 -9.75 2.90 -20.28
C ASN A 80 -10.48 4.03 -21.03
N GLU A 81 -11.77 3.87 -21.33
CA GLU A 81 -12.58 4.93 -21.93
C GLU A 81 -12.68 6.16 -21.01
N ALA A 82 -12.89 5.96 -19.70
CA ALA A 82 -12.91 7.04 -18.73
C ALA A 82 -11.55 7.76 -18.60
N LEU A 83 -10.45 7.00 -18.68
CA LEU A 83 -9.10 7.54 -18.69
C LEU A 83 -8.85 8.37 -19.96
N ASP A 84 -9.22 7.86 -21.13
CA ASP A 84 -9.09 8.58 -22.40
C ASP A 84 -9.84 9.92 -22.36
N ILE A 85 -11.06 9.96 -21.82
CA ILE A 85 -11.84 11.19 -21.64
C ILE A 85 -11.10 12.19 -20.74
N THR A 86 -10.57 11.72 -19.61
CA THR A 86 -9.89 12.57 -18.62
C THR A 86 -8.58 13.14 -19.17
N GLU A 87 -7.87 12.37 -20.00
CA GLU A 87 -6.62 12.77 -20.64
C GLU A 87 -6.83 13.52 -21.97
N GLY A 88 -8.08 13.82 -22.33
CA GLY A 88 -8.43 14.54 -23.56
C GLY A 88 -8.17 13.75 -24.84
N ARG A 89 -8.02 12.43 -24.74
CA ARG A 89 -7.86 11.51 -25.86
C ARG A 89 -9.21 11.02 -26.36
N LYS A 90 -9.25 10.56 -27.61
CA LYS A 90 -10.46 9.95 -28.16
C LYS A 90 -10.62 8.55 -27.55
N PRO A 91 -11.76 8.22 -26.93
CA PRO A 91 -12.02 6.89 -26.37
C PRO A 91 -11.82 5.82 -27.43
N GLY A 92 -11.00 4.81 -27.13
CA GLY A 92 -10.74 3.69 -28.05
C GLY A 92 -9.83 4.02 -29.23
N GLY A 93 -9.11 5.15 -29.20
CA GLY A 93 -8.08 5.48 -30.19
C GLY A 93 -6.81 4.65 -30.00
N SER A 94 -6.12 4.27 -31.09
CA SER A 94 -4.84 3.57 -30.97
C SER A 94 -3.85 4.44 -30.20
N ARG A 95 -3.15 3.88 -29.21
CA ARG A 95 -2.06 4.56 -28.49
C ARG A 95 -1.00 5.00 -29.50
N ALA A 96 -1.05 6.26 -29.93
CA ALA A 96 -0.05 6.80 -30.84
C ALA A 96 1.31 6.63 -30.16
N THR A 97 2.20 5.87 -30.81
CA THR A 97 3.59 5.68 -30.40
C THR A 97 4.37 6.97 -30.68
N GLN A 98 3.96 8.08 -30.08
CA GLN A 98 4.85 9.23 -29.99
C GLN A 98 5.76 8.98 -28.78
N PRO A 99 7.09 9.08 -28.94
CA PRO A 99 7.99 8.93 -27.82
C PRO A 99 7.66 10.05 -26.84
N ALA A 100 7.15 9.70 -25.67
CA ALA A 100 6.91 10.65 -24.61
C ALA A 100 8.22 11.38 -24.33
N GLU A 101 8.24 12.70 -24.54
CA GLU A 101 9.36 13.53 -24.11
C GLU A 101 9.62 13.24 -22.63
N LYS A 102 10.88 12.89 -22.31
CA LYS A 102 11.30 12.49 -20.96
C LYS A 102 10.95 13.62 -19.99
N TRP A 103 9.99 13.36 -19.10
CA TRP A 103 9.52 14.31 -18.08
C TRP A 103 10.38 14.31 -16.81
N TRP A 104 11.49 13.57 -16.81
CA TRP A 104 12.48 13.56 -15.73
C TRP A 104 13.85 14.04 -16.22
N LYS A 105 14.49 14.90 -15.43
CA LYS A 105 15.92 15.23 -15.51
C LYS A 105 16.67 14.49 -14.42
#